data_AF-A0A0D2ZYY2-F1
#
_entry.id   AF-A0A0D2ZYY2-F1
#
_cell.length_a   1.000
_cell.length_b   1.000
_cell.length_c   1.000
_cell.angle_alpha   90.00
_cell.angle_beta   90.00
_cell.angle_gamma   90.00
#
_symmetry.space_group_name_H-M   'P 1'
#
loop_
_entity.id
_entity.type
_entity.pdbx_description
1 polymer ?
#
loop_
_entity_poly.entity_id
_entity_poly.type
_entity_poly.pdbx_seq_one_letter_code
_entity_poly.pdbx_strand_id
1 'polypeptide(L)'
;MLYFDQPDKEGHEYGPDDPRVTAAVGRVDRMIGRVIQGLKKREIFDEVNVILLGDHGMVTNCDMKTIYIDDLAEWVKIPADWINAYSPVLAMNPKWGKDVKNPSEKNAELVAKMNEGLSSGKVENGEFLQVYLKEKLPKRLHYSESSRIPPIVGMVGEGLIVRQNRTGVHECYGD
;
A
#
# COMPACT_ATOMS: atom_id res chain seq x y z
N MET A 1 26.18 4.89 -5.01
CA MET A 1 24.95 4.30 -4.44
C MET A 1 24.92 2.83 -4.79
N LEU A 2 24.69 1.96 -3.81
CA LEU A 2 24.50 0.52 -4.02
C LEU A 2 23.06 0.20 -3.60
N TYR A 3 22.40 -0.69 -4.33
CA TYR A 3 21.02 -1.10 -4.09
C TYR A 3 20.93 -2.62 -4.19
N PHE A 4 20.15 -3.21 -3.28
CA PHE A 4 19.83 -4.63 -3.25
C PHE A 4 18.31 -4.74 -3.13
N ASP A 5 17.71 -5.59 -3.96
CA ASP A 5 16.27 -5.89 -3.98
C ASP A 5 15.86 -6.89 -2.89
N GLN A 6 16.82 -7.44 -2.13
CA GLN A 6 16.56 -8.25 -0.95
C GLN A 6 16.62 -7.39 0.32
N PRO A 7 15.78 -7.68 1.33
CA PRO A 7 14.90 -8.84 1.46
C PRO A 7 13.47 -8.63 0.89
N ASP A 8 13.22 -7.51 0.20
CA ASP A 8 11.90 -7.13 -0.31
C ASP A 8 11.27 -8.23 -1.18
N LYS A 9 12.02 -8.75 -2.15
CA LYS A 9 11.54 -9.83 -3.02
C LYS A 9 11.05 -11.06 -2.25
N GLU A 10 11.86 -11.59 -1.32
CA GLU A 10 11.45 -12.74 -0.53
C GLU A 10 10.32 -12.42 0.44
N GLY A 11 10.28 -11.17 0.95
CA GLY A 11 9.17 -10.66 1.77
C GLY A 11 7.85 -10.72 1.02
N HIS A 12 7.82 -10.23 -0.22
CA HIS A 12 6.64 -10.33 -1.08
C HIS A 12 6.26 -11.78 -1.39
N GLU A 13 7.22 -12.62 -1.83
CA GLU A 13 6.92 -13.99 -2.25
C GLU A 13 6.42 -14.91 -1.12
N TYR A 14 6.90 -14.72 0.12
CA TYR A 14 6.69 -15.69 1.20
C TYR A 14 6.12 -15.10 2.49
N GLY A 15 6.09 -13.78 2.62
CA GLY A 15 5.77 -13.08 3.87
C GLY A 15 7.01 -12.81 4.72
N PRO A 16 7.01 -11.72 5.51
CA PRO A 16 8.18 -11.23 6.25
C PRO A 16 8.73 -12.22 7.29
N ASP A 17 7.89 -13.10 7.84
CA ASP A 17 8.27 -14.07 8.88
C ASP A 17 8.84 -15.39 8.32
N ASP A 18 8.92 -15.53 6.99
CA ASP A 18 9.39 -16.77 6.39
C ASP A 18 10.93 -16.94 6.53
N PRO A 19 11.43 -18.17 6.82
CA PRO A 19 12.87 -18.44 6.89
C PRO A 19 13.67 -18.02 5.65
N ARG A 20 13.05 -17.95 4.47
CA ARG A 20 13.67 -17.47 3.22
C ARG A 20 14.01 -15.98 3.28
N VAL A 21 13.21 -15.17 3.98
CA VAL A 21 13.52 -13.76 4.28
C VAL A 21 14.74 -13.66 5.18
N THR A 22 14.81 -14.48 6.23
CA THR A 22 16.00 -14.55 7.11
C THR A 22 17.26 -14.93 6.31
N ALA A 23 17.14 -15.89 5.38
CA ALA A 23 18.25 -16.26 4.51
C ALA A 23 18.66 -15.12 3.55
N ALA A 24 17.70 -14.32 3.09
CA ALA A 24 17.94 -13.15 2.23
C ALA A 24 18.68 -12.03 2.98
N VAL A 25 18.25 -11.71 4.20
CA VAL A 25 18.95 -10.78 5.09
C VAL A 25 20.40 -11.23 5.30
N GLY A 26 20.62 -12.52 5.56
CA GLY A 26 21.98 -13.06 5.69
C GLY A 26 22.82 -12.94 4.40
N ARG A 27 22.22 -12.96 3.21
CA ARG A 27 22.94 -12.70 1.94
C ARG A 27 23.37 -11.24 1.85
N VAL A 28 22.45 -10.31 2.12
CA VAL A 28 22.72 -8.86 2.07
C VAL A 28 23.78 -8.48 3.10
N ASP A 29 23.70 -9.00 4.32
CA ASP A 29 24.72 -8.80 5.37
C ASP A 29 26.13 -9.18 4.89
N ARG A 30 26.28 -10.35 4.25
CA ARG A 30 27.58 -10.78 3.68
C ARG A 30 28.06 -9.86 2.55
N MET A 31 27.15 -9.32 1.74
CA MET A 31 27.50 -8.38 0.68
C MET A 31 27.98 -7.04 1.25
N ILE A 32 27.29 -6.52 2.28
CA ILE A 32 27.72 -5.33 3.03
C ILE A 32 29.09 -5.58 3.67
N GLY A 33 29.27 -6.74 4.30
CA GLY A 33 30.55 -7.17 4.87
C GLY A 33 31.69 -7.15 3.85
N ARG A 34 31.45 -7.60 2.61
CA ARG A 34 32.44 -7.53 1.52
C ARG A 34 32.82 -6.10 1.17
N VAL A 35 31.86 -5.16 1.16
CA VAL A 35 32.14 -3.73 0.93
C VAL A 35 33.01 -3.18 2.05
N ILE A 36 32.63 -3.39 3.31
CA ILE A 36 33.37 -2.92 4.49
C ILE A 36 34.79 -3.50 4.52
N GLN A 37 34.96 -4.79 4.26
CA GLN A 37 36.28 -5.43 4.18
C GLN A 37 37.12 -4.83 3.05
N GLY A 38 36.49 -4.52 1.91
CA GLY A 38 37.14 -3.86 0.78
C GLY A 38 37.67 -2.46 1.11
N LEU A 39 36.93 -1.69 1.91
CA LEU A 39 37.35 -0.38 2.41
C LEU A 39 38.52 -0.51 3.39
N LYS A 40 38.41 -1.43 4.37
CA LYS A 40 39.46 -1.68 5.36
C LYS A 40 40.77 -2.13 4.71
N LYS A 41 40.70 -3.04 3.73
CA LYS A 41 41.89 -3.52 2.98
C LYS A 41 42.59 -2.39 2.21
N ARG A 42 41.88 -1.32 1.89
CA ARG A 42 42.40 -0.13 1.20
C ARG A 42 42.82 0.97 2.16
N GLU A 43 42.69 0.75 3.48
CA GLU A 43 43.02 1.71 4.53
C GLU A 43 42.22 3.03 4.48
N ILE A 44 41.07 3.03 3.79
CA ILE A 44 40.20 4.21 3.64
C ILE A 44 38.88 4.09 4.41
N PHE A 45 38.72 3.08 5.27
CA PHE A 45 37.46 2.86 5.98
C PHE A 45 37.10 4.05 6.87
N ASP A 46 38.08 4.64 7.55
CA ASP A 46 37.88 5.79 8.44
C ASP A 46 37.71 7.13 7.69
N GLU A 47 37.89 7.12 6.37
CA GLU A 47 37.71 8.29 5.49
C GLU A 47 36.34 8.29 4.79
N VAL A 48 35.55 7.21 4.96
CA VAL A 48 34.27 7.02 4.26
C VAL A 48 33.12 6.89 5.26
N ASN A 49 32.13 7.76 5.12
CA ASN A 49 30.86 7.61 5.83
C ASN A 49 29.95 6.62 5.09
N VAL A 50 29.61 5.52 5.75
CA VAL A 50 28.67 4.53 5.23
C VAL A 50 27.31 4.73 5.90
N ILE A 51 26.28 4.93 5.09
CA ILE A 51 24.89 5.05 5.54
C ILE A 51 24.11 3.86 4.97
N LEU A 52 23.50 3.06 5.85
CA LEU A 52 22.66 1.92 5.51
C LEU A 52 21.19 2.31 5.74
N LEU A 53 20.34 2.05 4.76
CA LEU A 53 18.94 2.48 4.72
C LEU A 53 18.06 1.36 4.17
N GLY A 54 16.80 1.32 4.60
CA GLY A 54 15.70 0.68 3.88
C GLY A 54 14.70 1.75 3.46
N ASP A 55 13.97 1.50 2.38
CA ASP A 55 12.91 2.37 1.87
C ASP A 55 11.58 2.17 2.61
N HIS A 56 11.23 0.93 2.93
CA HIS A 56 10.04 0.60 3.73
C HIS A 56 10.19 -0.71 4.52
N GLY A 57 9.13 -1.06 5.26
CA GLY A 57 8.98 -2.36 5.93
C GLY A 57 8.21 -3.36 5.06
N MET A 58 7.70 -4.42 5.68
CA MET A 58 6.91 -5.47 5.03
C MET A 58 5.92 -6.01 6.05
N VAL A 59 4.67 -6.26 5.65
CA VAL A 59 3.65 -6.89 6.50
C VAL A 59 2.99 -8.07 5.80
N THR A 60 2.60 -9.09 6.56
CA THR A 60 1.87 -10.24 6.02
C THR A 60 0.43 -9.86 5.69
N ASN A 61 0.04 -10.12 4.44
CA ASN A 61 -1.34 -10.10 3.98
C ASN A 61 -1.83 -11.53 3.82
N CYS A 62 -3.08 -11.78 4.22
CA CYS A 62 -3.75 -13.07 4.01
C CYS A 62 -5.19 -12.81 3.55
N ASP A 63 -5.70 -13.63 2.64
CA ASP A 63 -6.99 -13.37 1.98
C ASP A 63 -8.22 -13.29 2.92
N MET A 64 -8.13 -13.78 4.17
CA MET A 64 -9.16 -13.56 5.21
C MET A 64 -9.25 -12.10 5.71
N LYS A 65 -8.28 -11.26 5.34
CA LYS A 65 -8.18 -9.84 5.69
C LYS A 65 -8.43 -8.96 4.46
N THR A 66 -9.42 -9.33 3.64
CA THR A 66 -9.76 -8.60 2.42
C THR A 66 -11.03 -7.77 2.59
N ILE A 67 -11.03 -6.56 2.03
CA ILE A 67 -12.20 -5.69 1.88
C ILE A 67 -12.58 -5.65 0.40
N TYR A 68 -13.83 -5.96 0.07
CA TYR A 68 -14.30 -6.00 -1.31
C TYR A 68 -15.10 -4.75 -1.66
N ILE A 69 -14.71 -4.06 -2.74
CA ILE A 69 -15.40 -2.85 -3.20
C ILE A 69 -16.83 -3.15 -3.66
N ASP A 70 -17.07 -4.29 -4.30
CA ASP A 70 -18.41 -4.67 -4.77
C ASP A 70 -19.40 -4.95 -3.62
N ASP A 71 -18.91 -5.23 -2.40
CA ASP A 71 -19.77 -5.40 -1.22
C ASP A 71 -20.42 -4.06 -0.79
N LEU A 72 -19.97 -2.92 -1.34
CA LEU A 72 -20.59 -1.60 -1.14
C LEU A 72 -21.82 -1.35 -2.05
N ALA A 73 -22.22 -2.31 -2.90
CA ALA A 73 -23.25 -2.11 -3.91
C ALA A 73 -24.63 -1.64 -3.39
N GLU A 74 -24.96 -1.87 -2.11
CA GLU A 74 -26.18 -1.33 -1.47
C GLU A 74 -26.12 0.21 -1.31
N TRP A 75 -24.93 0.78 -1.14
CA TRP A 75 -24.72 2.24 -0.97
C TRP A 75 -24.28 2.92 -2.26
N VAL A 76 -23.33 2.31 -2.97
CA VAL A 76 -22.74 2.89 -4.17
C VAL A 76 -22.08 1.83 -5.05
N LYS A 77 -22.27 1.96 -6.37
CA LYS A 77 -21.57 1.13 -7.36
C LYS A 77 -20.29 1.82 -7.80
N ILE A 78 -19.16 1.12 -7.70
CA ILE A 78 -17.83 1.64 -8.03
C ILE A 78 -17.24 0.78 -9.15
N PRO A 79 -17.17 1.32 -10.38
CA PRO A 79 -16.51 0.64 -11.49
C PRO A 79 -15.02 0.40 -11.22
N ALA A 80 -14.52 -0.79 -11.57
CA ALA A 80 -13.10 -1.13 -11.40
C ALA A 80 -12.16 -0.17 -12.15
N ASP A 81 -12.61 0.42 -13.26
CA ASP A 81 -11.81 1.36 -14.04
C ASP A 81 -11.69 2.76 -13.41
N TRP A 82 -12.38 3.01 -12.29
CA TRP A 82 -12.18 4.19 -11.44
C TRP A 82 -11.06 4.00 -10.42
N ILE A 83 -10.55 2.79 -10.25
CA ILE A 83 -9.54 2.46 -9.24
C ILE A 83 -8.18 2.39 -9.93
N ASN A 84 -7.25 3.23 -9.47
CA ASN A 84 -5.87 3.24 -9.95
C ASN A 84 -5.00 2.20 -9.21
N ALA A 85 -5.24 2.02 -7.92
CA ALA A 85 -4.58 1.06 -7.05
C ALA A 85 -5.52 0.66 -5.92
N TYR A 86 -5.50 -0.61 -5.50
CA TYR A 86 -6.35 -1.10 -4.42
C TYR A 86 -5.64 -1.10 -3.05
N SER A 87 -4.38 -1.54 -2.99
CA SER A 87 -3.61 -1.75 -1.76
C SER A 87 -2.14 -1.41 -1.97
N PRO A 88 -1.39 -1.10 -0.90
CA PRO A 88 -1.83 -0.91 0.50
C PRO A 88 -2.58 0.41 0.74
N VAL A 89 -2.63 1.28 -0.27
CA VAL A 89 -3.41 2.52 -0.27
C VAL A 89 -4.39 2.48 -1.43
N LEU A 90 -5.70 2.54 -1.13
CA LEU A 90 -6.72 2.64 -2.16
C LEU A 90 -6.61 4.01 -2.83
N ALA A 91 -6.48 4.05 -4.14
CA ALA A 91 -6.34 5.29 -4.90
C ALA A 91 -7.34 5.30 -6.05
N MET A 92 -8.26 6.26 -6.04
CA MET A 92 -9.40 6.28 -6.96
C MET A 92 -9.48 7.60 -7.74
N ASN A 93 -9.71 7.48 -9.04
CA ASN A 93 -9.94 8.58 -9.95
C ASN A 93 -11.28 8.39 -10.70
N PRO A 94 -12.42 8.77 -10.07
CA PRO A 94 -13.73 8.61 -10.67
C PRO A 94 -13.88 9.28 -12.04
N LYS A 95 -14.50 8.57 -12.99
CA LYS A 95 -14.72 9.04 -14.36
C LYS A 95 -16.17 9.48 -14.56
N TRP A 96 -16.54 10.60 -13.96
CA TRP A 96 -17.92 11.13 -13.99
C TRP A 96 -18.44 11.53 -15.38
N GLY A 97 -17.56 11.66 -16.38
CA GLY A 97 -17.93 12.14 -17.72
C GLY A 97 -17.84 13.67 -17.83
N LYS A 98 -17.79 14.19 -19.07
CA LYS A 98 -17.57 15.62 -19.35
C LYS A 98 -18.76 16.51 -18.97
N ASP A 99 -19.96 15.95 -18.85
CA ASP A 99 -21.19 16.69 -18.60
C ASP A 99 -21.43 16.99 -17.11
N VAL A 100 -20.59 16.42 -16.22
CA VAL A 100 -20.69 16.65 -14.78
C VAL A 100 -20.04 17.98 -14.42
N LYS A 101 -20.88 18.96 -14.06
CA LYS A 101 -20.46 20.34 -13.75
C LYS A 101 -19.58 20.44 -12.50
N ASN A 102 -19.86 19.62 -11.47
CA ASN A 102 -19.17 19.67 -10.18
C ASN A 102 -18.57 18.31 -9.77
N PRO A 103 -17.47 17.86 -10.40
CA PRO A 103 -16.84 16.58 -10.05
C PRO A 103 -16.39 16.50 -8.58
N SER A 104 -15.96 17.61 -7.98
CA SER A 104 -15.53 17.64 -6.58
C SER A 104 -16.66 17.35 -5.59
N GLU A 105 -17.87 17.87 -5.84
CA GLU A 105 -19.05 17.56 -5.01
C GLU A 105 -19.44 16.09 -5.16
N LYS A 106 -19.36 15.54 -6.38
CA LYS A 106 -19.60 14.12 -6.63
C LYS A 106 -18.57 13.21 -5.96
N ASN A 107 -17.31 13.63 -5.90
CA ASN A 107 -16.29 12.92 -5.13
C ASN A 107 -16.62 12.94 -3.64
N ALA A 108 -17.08 14.07 -3.10
CA ALA A 108 -17.49 14.17 -1.69
C ALA A 108 -18.69 13.27 -1.38
N GLU A 109 -19.70 13.24 -2.26
CA GLU A 109 -20.86 12.34 -2.16
C GLU A 109 -20.44 10.86 -2.19
N LEU A 110 -19.53 10.51 -3.11
CA LEU A 110 -19.00 9.15 -3.21
C LEU A 110 -18.25 8.74 -1.94
N VAL A 111 -17.36 9.59 -1.42
CA VAL A 111 -16.63 9.33 -0.17
C VAL A 111 -17.59 9.13 1.01
N ALA A 112 -18.64 9.95 1.11
CA ALA A 112 -19.64 9.82 2.17
C ALA A 112 -20.37 8.47 2.09
N LYS A 113 -20.86 8.08 0.92
CA LYS A 113 -21.55 6.79 0.70
C LYS A 113 -20.65 5.59 0.95
N MET A 114 -19.38 5.66 0.55
CA MET A 114 -18.40 4.62 0.85
C MET A 114 -18.22 4.45 2.35
N ASN A 115 -17.94 5.53 3.08
CA ASN A 115 -17.74 5.46 4.52
C ASN A 115 -19.01 5.03 5.29
N GLU A 116 -20.19 5.40 4.81
CA GLU A 116 -21.46 4.88 5.35
C GLU A 116 -21.56 3.35 5.20
N GLY A 117 -21.27 2.82 4.02
CA GLY A 117 -21.27 1.37 3.79
C GLY A 117 -20.20 0.63 4.58
N LEU A 118 -19.00 1.19 4.63
CA LEU A 118 -17.86 0.62 5.38
C LEU A 118 -18.11 0.57 6.89
N SER A 119 -18.82 1.56 7.45
CA SER A 119 -19.17 1.60 8.87
C SER A 119 -20.48 0.88 9.24
N SER A 120 -21.19 0.31 8.26
CA SER A 120 -22.51 -0.31 8.48
C SER A 120 -22.48 -1.65 9.22
N GLY A 121 -21.31 -2.29 9.33
CA GLY A 121 -21.15 -3.66 9.83
C GLY A 121 -21.60 -4.76 8.86
N LYS A 122 -22.04 -4.40 7.65
CA LYS A 122 -22.41 -5.35 6.58
C LYS A 122 -21.29 -5.65 5.59
N VAL A 123 -20.29 -4.76 5.49
CA VAL A 123 -19.10 -4.96 4.66
C VAL A 123 -18.03 -5.63 5.52
N GLU A 124 -17.57 -6.81 5.09
CA GLU A 124 -16.54 -7.56 5.78
C GLU A 124 -15.25 -6.73 5.88
N ASN A 125 -14.70 -6.62 7.10
CA ASN A 125 -13.53 -5.80 7.43
C ASN A 125 -13.68 -4.30 7.09
N GLY A 126 -14.89 -3.80 6.83
CA GLY A 126 -15.15 -2.44 6.39
C GLY A 126 -14.66 -1.37 7.38
N GLU A 127 -14.65 -1.68 8.67
CA GLU A 127 -14.15 -0.81 9.74
C GLU A 127 -12.65 -0.48 9.63
N PHE A 128 -11.91 -1.26 8.84
CA PHE A 128 -10.48 -1.07 8.60
C PHE A 128 -10.16 -0.30 7.32
N LEU A 129 -11.17 0.15 6.56
CA LEU A 129 -10.97 1.06 5.43
C LEU A 129 -11.66 2.39 5.74
N GLN A 130 -10.87 3.46 5.70
CA GLN A 130 -11.39 4.82 5.80
C GLN A 130 -11.05 5.59 4.53
N VAL A 131 -12.09 6.10 3.85
CA VAL A 131 -11.95 6.80 2.57
C VAL A 131 -11.99 8.31 2.79
N TYR A 132 -11.12 9.03 2.10
CA TYR A 132 -10.96 10.47 2.18
C TYR A 132 -10.95 11.11 0.80
N LEU A 133 -11.45 12.34 0.71
CA LEU A 133 -10.92 13.28 -0.28
C LEU A 133 -9.45 13.54 0.06
N LYS A 134 -8.56 13.62 -0.92
CA LYS A 134 -7.11 13.75 -0.65
C LYS A 134 -6.78 14.99 0.21
N GLU A 135 -7.54 16.08 0.10
CA GLU A 135 -7.37 17.31 0.88
C GLU A 135 -7.79 17.14 2.36
N LYS A 136 -8.45 16.03 2.70
CA LYS A 136 -8.90 15.68 4.05
C LYS A 136 -8.06 14.58 4.70
N LEU A 137 -7.01 14.10 4.03
CA LEU A 137 -6.07 13.15 4.61
C LEU A 137 -5.36 13.76 5.84
N PRO A 138 -4.92 12.93 6.80
CA PRO A 138 -4.13 13.39 7.93
C PRO A 138 -2.92 14.21 7.48
N LYS A 139 -2.80 15.45 7.97
CA LYS A 139 -1.73 16.39 7.57
C LYS A 139 -0.32 15.82 7.66
N ARG A 140 -0.08 14.92 8.63
CA ARG A 140 1.21 14.24 8.83
C ARG A 140 1.70 13.44 7.62
N LEU A 141 0.81 13.06 6.70
CA LEU A 141 1.15 12.28 5.52
C LEU A 141 1.73 13.14 4.39
N HIS A 142 1.46 14.46 4.39
CA HIS A 142 1.85 15.37 3.31
C HIS A 142 1.49 14.84 1.90
N TYR A 143 0.33 14.17 1.78
CA TYR A 143 -0.07 13.41 0.59
C TYR A 143 -1.35 13.97 -0.09
N SER A 144 -1.35 15.25 -0.44
CA SER A 144 -2.53 15.91 -1.05
C SER A 144 -2.20 16.82 -2.23
N GLU A 145 -1.02 17.46 -2.23
CA GLU A 145 -0.75 18.65 -3.06
C GLU A 145 -0.39 18.36 -4.52
N SER A 146 -0.16 17.10 -4.89
CA SER A 146 0.19 16.74 -6.26
C SER A 146 -1.05 16.41 -7.11
N SER A 147 -1.02 16.81 -8.38
CA SER A 147 -2.00 16.39 -9.39
C SER A 147 -1.90 14.91 -9.73
N ARG A 148 -0.78 14.26 -9.40
CA ARG A 148 -0.58 12.81 -9.55
C ARG A 148 -1.29 11.99 -8.47
N ILE A 149 -1.67 12.63 -7.36
CA ILE A 149 -2.44 11.97 -6.29
C ILE A 149 -3.92 12.00 -6.69
N PRO A 150 -4.58 10.83 -6.82
CA PRO A 150 -5.99 10.78 -7.16
C PRO A 150 -6.87 11.51 -6.14
N PRO A 151 -8.02 12.07 -6.55
CA PRO A 151 -8.84 12.92 -5.69
C PRO A 151 -9.43 12.17 -4.48
N ILE A 152 -9.53 10.83 -4.55
CA ILE A 152 -10.04 9.99 -3.47
C ILE A 152 -8.97 8.97 -3.09
N VAL A 153 -8.69 8.89 -1.79
CA VAL A 153 -7.67 8.01 -1.20
C VAL A 153 -8.29 7.26 -0.02
N GLY A 154 -8.13 5.94 0.03
CA GLY A 154 -8.52 5.11 1.15
C GLY A 154 -7.30 4.65 1.96
N MET A 155 -7.36 4.89 3.27
CA MET A 155 -6.42 4.33 4.24
C MET A 155 -6.91 2.94 4.65
N VAL A 156 -6.08 1.94 4.39
CA VAL A 156 -6.34 0.54 4.71
C VAL A 156 -5.63 0.18 6.01
N GLY A 157 -6.27 -0.62 6.85
CA GLY A 157 -5.67 -1.15 8.08
C GLY A 157 -4.50 -2.09 7.79
N GLU A 158 -3.61 -2.23 8.75
CA GLU A 158 -2.38 -3.02 8.61
C GLU A 158 -2.67 -4.51 8.33
N GLY A 159 -2.01 -5.05 7.30
CA GLY A 159 -2.16 -6.44 6.88
C GLY A 159 -3.51 -6.74 6.21
N LEU A 160 -4.31 -5.72 5.88
CA LEU A 160 -5.51 -5.85 5.07
C LEU A 160 -5.25 -5.42 3.63
N ILE A 161 -5.98 -6.05 2.71
CA ILE A 161 -5.98 -5.70 1.30
C ILE A 161 -7.39 -5.36 0.83
N VAL A 162 -7.48 -4.57 -0.23
CA VAL A 162 -8.72 -4.19 -0.90
C VAL A 162 -8.71 -4.88 -2.25
N ARG A 163 -9.86 -5.39 -2.70
CA ARG A 163 -10.03 -5.97 -4.04
C ARG A 163 -11.37 -5.53 -4.61
N GLN A 164 -11.54 -5.64 -5.93
CA GLN A 164 -12.83 -5.32 -6.55
C GLN A 164 -13.93 -6.29 -6.08
N ASN A 165 -13.68 -7.58 -6.26
CA ASN A 165 -14.66 -8.65 -6.03
C ASN A 165 -14.00 -9.89 -5.41
N ARG A 166 -14.86 -10.76 -4.86
CA ARG A 166 -14.45 -12.03 -4.25
C ARG A 166 -13.89 -12.97 -5.29
N THR A 167 -12.58 -13.20 -5.23
CA THR A 167 -11.92 -14.29 -5.93
C THR A 167 -11.85 -15.48 -4.97
N GLY A 168 -12.35 -16.66 -5.34
CA GLY A 168 -12.29 -17.86 -4.50
C GLY A 168 -10.88 -18.42 -4.23
N VAL A 169 -9.84 -17.60 -4.42
CA VAL A 169 -8.43 -17.90 -4.20
C VAL A 169 -8.08 -17.49 -2.76
N HIS A 170 -7.24 -18.29 -2.09
CA HIS A 170 -6.78 -18.04 -0.72
C HIS A 170 -5.26 -18.14 -0.70
N GLU A 171 -4.59 -17.00 -0.69
CA GLU A 171 -3.14 -16.84 -0.67
C GLU A 171 -2.73 -15.89 0.47
N CYS A 172 -1.55 -16.14 1.03
CA CYS A 172 -0.88 -15.26 1.96
C CYS A 172 0.48 -14.88 1.38
N TYR A 173 0.82 -13.60 1.43
CA TYR A 173 2.06 -13.03 0.87
C TYR A 173 2.42 -11.74 1.64
N GLY A 174 3.58 -11.15 1.39
CA GLY A 174 3.97 -9.86 2.00
C GLY A 174 3.66 -8.66 1.10
N ASP A 175 3.31 -7.51 1.68
CA ASP A 175 3.28 -6.20 1.00
C ASP A 175 3.68 -5.07 1.97
#